data_AF-A0A564ZJN3-F1
#
_entry.id   AF-A0A564ZJN3-F1
#
_cell.length_a   1.000
_cell.length_b   1.000
_cell.length_c   1.000
_cell.angle_alpha   90.00
_cell.angle_beta   90.00
_cell.angle_gamma   90.00
#
_symmetry.space_group_name_H-M   'P 1'
#
loop_
_entity.id
_entity.type
_entity.pdbx_description
1 polymer ?
#
loop_
_entity_poly.entity_id
_entity_poly.type
_entity_poly.pdbx_seq_one_letter_code
_entity_poly.pdbx_strand_id
1 'polypeptide(L)' 'MTEQALLKRIVVNPDIMLGKPVIRGTRLTVEMVVEKIAYGTTFEDLQKDYPFITTDDIRAALLYAAKSLAHEDIYAA' A
#
# COMPACT_ATOMS: atom_id res chain seq x y z
N MET A 1 -7.25 2.67 14.12
CA MET A 1 -6.52 1.38 14.13
C MET A 1 -5.10 1.59 14.65
N THR A 2 -4.45 0.56 15.22
CA THR A 2 -3.03 0.62 15.60
C THR A 2 -2.11 0.40 14.38
N GLU A 3 -0.84 0.82 14.46
CA GLU A 3 0.16 0.62 13.41
C GLU A 3 0.26 -0.86 12.98
N GLN A 4 0.41 -1.76 13.96
CA GLN A 4 0.53 -3.19 13.70
C GLN A 4 -0.71 -3.79 13.03
N ALA A 5 -1.89 -3.27 13.35
CA ALA A 5 -3.14 -3.73 12.75
C ALA A 5 -3.29 -3.25 11.29
N LEU A 6 -2.78 -2.05 10.96
CA LEU A 6 -2.72 -1.57 9.57
C LEU A 6 -1.73 -2.40 8.76
N LEU A 7 -0.51 -2.64 9.26
CA LEU A 7 0.50 -3.41 8.53
C LEU A 7 0.06 -4.85 8.21
N LYS A 8 -0.78 -5.47 9.05
CA LYS A 8 -1.38 -6.79 8.77
C LYS A 8 -2.29 -6.82 7.54
N ARG A 9 -2.75 -5.66 7.04
CA ARG A 9 -3.57 -5.57 5.83
C ARG A 9 -2.75 -5.67 4.54
N ILE A 10 -1.42 -5.53 4.62
CA ILE A 10 -0.53 -5.75 3.49
C ILE A 10 0.06 -7.16 3.57
N VAL A 11 0.16 -7.82 2.42
CA VAL A 11 0.78 -9.14 2.29
C VAL A 11 1.82 -9.13 1.18
N VAL A 12 2.90 -9.86 1.42
CA VAL A 12 3.97 -10.13 0.46
C VAL A 12 3.98 -11.62 0.22
N ASN A 13 3.71 -12.05 -1.00
CA ASN A 13 3.68 -13.46 -1.38
C ASN A 13 4.32 -13.60 -2.78
N PRO A 14 5.40 -14.38 -2.95
CA PRO A 14 6.03 -14.62 -4.25
C PRO A 14 5.07 -15.08 -5.35
N ASP A 15 4.02 -15.84 -4.98
CA ASP A 15 3.02 -16.37 -5.91
C ASP A 15 1.98 -15.31 -6.34
N ILE A 16 1.96 -14.14 -5.70
CA ILE A 16 1.03 -13.04 -5.98
C ILE A 16 1.83 -11.83 -6.47
N MET A 17 1.57 -11.40 -7.71
CA MET A 17 2.22 -10.22 -8.30
C MET A 17 3.76 -10.26 -8.17
N LEU A 18 4.36 -11.46 -8.30
CA LEU A 18 5.81 -11.68 -8.23
C LEU A 18 6.44 -11.20 -6.90
N GLY A 19 5.70 -11.30 -5.79
CA GLY A 19 6.19 -10.87 -4.48
C GLY A 19 6.05 -9.37 -4.21
N LYS A 20 5.39 -8.60 -5.08
CA LYS A 20 5.08 -7.20 -4.76
C LYS A 20 4.15 -7.12 -3.53
N PRO A 21 4.34 -6.17 -2.61
CA PRO A 21 3.40 -5.93 -1.51
C PRO A 21 2.02 -5.54 -2.05
N VAL A 22 0.98 -6.25 -1.61
CA VAL A 22 -0.42 -6.02 -2.03
C VAL A 22 -1.36 -5.90 -0.85
N ILE A 23 -2.49 -5.23 -1.04
CA ILE A 23 -3.60 -5.26 -0.08
C ILE A 23 -4.15 -6.69 0.01
N ARG A 24 -4.26 -7.22 1.22
CA ARG A 24 -4.67 -8.61 1.52
C ARG A 24 -6.00 -8.94 0.85
N GLY A 25 -6.04 -10.05 0.14
CA GLY A 25 -7.23 -10.52 -0.58
C GLY A 25 -7.44 -9.84 -1.94
N THR A 26 -6.49 -9.03 -2.40
CA THR A 26 -6.55 -8.34 -3.69
C THR A 26 -5.24 -8.53 -4.47
N ARG A 27 -5.20 -8.00 -5.70
CA ARG A 27 -3.97 -7.85 -6.49
C ARG A 27 -3.56 -6.37 -6.63
N LEU A 28 -4.13 -5.48 -5.81
CA LEU A 28 -3.80 -4.05 -5.82
C LEU A 28 -2.50 -3.84 -5.03
N THR A 29 -1.45 -3.43 -5.71
CA THR A 29 -0.12 -3.26 -5.12
C THR A 29 -0.03 -1.97 -4.30
N VAL A 30 0.84 -1.98 -3.29
CA VAL A 30 1.17 -0.77 -2.51
C VAL A 30 1.70 0.34 -3.43
N GLU A 31 2.57 -0.02 -4.37
CA GLU A 31 3.10 0.86 -5.41
C GLU A 31 2.00 1.61 -6.18
N MET A 32 0.99 0.90 -6.70
CA MET A 32 -0.11 1.52 -7.45
C MET A 32 -0.92 2.50 -6.60
N VAL A 33 -1.14 2.19 -5.33
CA VAL A 33 -1.87 3.09 -4.41
C VAL A 33 -1.06 4.37 -4.18
N VAL A 34 0.23 4.24 -3.90
CA VAL A 34 1.13 5.38 -3.68
C VAL A 34 1.23 6.24 -4.94
N GLU A 35 1.40 5.63 -6.11
CA GLU A 35 1.49 6.31 -7.40
C GLU A 35 0.21 7.10 -7.71
N LYS A 36 -0.97 6.48 -7.56
CA LYS A 36 -2.26 7.15 -7.77
C LYS A 36 -2.43 8.36 -6.87
N ILE A 37 -2.10 8.22 -5.59
CA ILE A 37 -2.17 9.34 -4.62
C ILE A 37 -1.17 10.44 -4.98
N ALA A 38 0.04 10.08 -5.42
CA ALA A 38 1.04 11.05 -5.88
C ALA A 38 0.55 11.85 -7.10
N TYR A 39 -0.26 11.25 -7.98
CA TYR A 39 -0.93 11.93 -9.09
C TYR A 39 -2.21 12.68 -8.71
N GLY A 40 -2.53 12.80 -7.41
CA GLY A 40 -3.66 13.59 -6.91
C GLY A 40 -4.98 12.82 -6.81
N THR A 41 -4.97 11.49 -6.95
CA THR A 41 -6.15 10.66 -6.72
C THR A 41 -6.56 10.73 -5.24
N THR A 42 -7.82 11.04 -4.96
CA THR A 42 -8.34 11.06 -3.59
C THR A 42 -8.62 9.65 -3.05
N PHE A 43 -8.89 9.53 -1.75
CA PHE A 43 -9.23 8.23 -1.17
C PHE A 43 -10.60 7.77 -1.68
N GLU A 44 -11.53 8.70 -1.84
CA GLU A 44 -12.85 8.47 -2.38
C GLU A 44 -12.80 7.98 -3.83
N ASP A 45 -11.93 8.58 -4.66
CA ASP A 45 -11.71 8.12 -6.04
C ASP A 45 -11.11 6.71 -6.08
N LEU A 46 -10.13 6.43 -5.22
CA LEU A 46 -9.57 5.08 -5.08
C LEU A 46 -10.63 4.05 -4.68
N GLN A 47 -11.52 4.39 -3.75
CA GLN A 47 -12.61 3.50 -3.34
C GLN A 47 -13.68 3.35 -4.44
N LYS A 48 -13.87 4.35 -5.29
CA LYS A 48 -14.74 4.26 -6.46
C LYS A 48 -14.16 3.34 -7.54
N ASP A 49 -12.86 3.45 -7.83
CA ASP A 49 -12.14 2.60 -8.77
C ASP A 49 -12.00 1.16 -8.24
N TYR A 50 -11.84 1.01 -6.93
CA TYR A 50 -11.64 -0.27 -6.25
C TYR A 50 -12.64 -0.44 -5.09
N PRO A 51 -13.92 -0.77 -5.36
CA PRO A 51 -14.98 -0.85 -4.34
C PRO A 51 -14.74 -1.86 -3.20
N PHE A 52 -13.77 -2.75 -3.37
CA PHE A 52 -13.39 -3.77 -2.39
C PHE A 52 -12.35 -3.30 -1.37
N ILE A 53 -11.81 -2.08 -1.49
CA ILE A 53 -10.86 -1.53 -0.53
C ILE A 53 -11.52 -0.52 0.42
N THR A 54 -10.99 -0.46 1.63
CA THR A 54 -11.41 0.48 2.67
C THR A 54 -10.38 1.60 2.83
N THR A 55 -10.76 2.69 3.49
CA THR A 55 -9.84 3.75 3.91
C THR A 55 -8.63 3.20 4.69
N ASP A 56 -8.83 2.16 5.50
CA ASP A 56 -7.74 1.54 6.28
C ASP A 56 -6.80 0.69 5.41
N ASP A 57 -7.25 0.17 4.25
CA ASP A 57 -6.37 -0.45 3.25
C ASP A 57 -5.45 0.58 2.60
N ILE A 58 -6.01 1.74 2.25
CA ILE A 58 -5.24 2.84 1.66
C ILE A 58 -4.20 3.35 2.67
N ARG A 59 -4.60 3.56 3.94
CA ARG A 59 -3.67 3.92 5.02
C ARG A 59 -2.61 2.86 5.24
N ALA A 60 -2.97 1.57 5.18
CA ALA A 60 -2.02 0.48 5.32
C ALA A 60 -0.97 0.46 4.21
N ALA A 61 -1.38 0.73 2.95
CA ALA A 61 -0.46 0.83 1.83
C ALA A 61 0.53 2.00 2.02
N LEU A 62 0.04 3.19 2.37
CA LEU A 62 0.88 4.36 2.63
C LEU A 62 1.85 4.13 3.80
N LEU A 63 1.36 3.54 4.90
CA LEU A 63 2.19 3.21 6.05
C LEU A 63 3.27 2.18 5.71
N TYR A 64 2.93 1.13 4.95
CA TYR A 64 3.89 0.14 4.50
C TYR A 64 5.00 0.78 3.65
N ALA A 65 4.63 1.66 2.71
CA ALA A 65 5.60 2.39 1.89
C ALA A 65 6.53 3.26 2.75
N ALA A 66 5.98 4.05 3.67
CA ALA A 66 6.77 4.89 4.57
C ALA A 66 7.75 4.07 5.43
N LYS A 67 7.33 2.91 5.95
CA LYS A 67 8.20 2.03 6.73
C LYS A 67 9.27 1.36 5.88
N SER A 68 8.93 0.97 4.65
CA SER A 68 9.91 0.37 3.74
C SER A 68 11.05 1.34 3.46
N LEU A 69 10.73 2.61 3.18
CA LEU A 69 11.72 3.67 2.97
C LEU A 69 12.51 4.02 4.24
N ALA A 70 11.89 3.97 5.42
CA ALA A 70 12.58 4.24 6.69
C ALA A 70 13.66 3.20 7.05
N HIS A 71 13.62 2.02 6.42
CA HIS A 71 14.59 0.95 6.60
C HIS A 71 15.63 0.88 5.47
N GLU A 72 15.65 1.85 4.55
CA GLU A 72 16.66 1.94 3.50
C GLU A 72 17.85 2.81 3.95
N ASP A 73 19.07 2.29 3.76
CA ASP A 73 20.30 3.08 3.90
C ASP A 73 20.44 4.00 2.68
N ILE A 74 20.03 5.26 2.82
CA ILE A 74 20.14 6.27 1.76
C ILE A 74 21.55 6.84 1.78
N TYR A 75 22.40 6.39 0.84
CA TYR A 75 23.68 7.03 0.57
C TYR A 75 23.49 8.12 -0.49
N ALA A 76 23.69 9.37 -0.11
CA ALA A 76 23.76 10.47 -1.08
C ALA A 76 25.03 10.32 -1.92
N ALA A 77 24.88 10.41 -3.25
CA ALA A 77 26.00 10.50 -4.19
C ALA A 77 26.60 11.91 -4.20
#